data_AF-A0A956DXK6-F1
#
_entry.id   AF-A0A956DXK6-F1
#
_cell.length_a   1.000
_cell.length_b   1.000
_cell.length_c   1.000
_cell.angle_alpha   90.00
_cell.angle_beta   90.00
_cell.angle_gamma   90.00
#
_symmetry.space_group_name_H-M   'P 1'
#
loop_
_entity.id
_entity.type
_entity.pdbx_description
1 polymer ?
#
loop_
_entity_poly.entity_id
_entity_poly.type
_entity_poly.pdbx_seq_one_letter_code
_entity_poly.pdbx_strand_id
1 'polypeptide(L)'
;MGTFLTNDKMSPELRARIEASVSGRHRGDGLAPALRAGLRLVTLLLVVGTVGIVAVKWRRQTQQIDQAQAALLADLHRGAAGWRDQVRPRVEALRKALRAAASEPYGDTLQAAQGDLDHWLARPALYVRGPVEAFRGDDGYTSAVTDSVKDAFLYCLAKPPPSRNETDLVLAVNRAYKRGAAIEEATPTVHRLHDLERALPLLDPAFADQIRDAALPRLAELRQELEQAQLSRAKAASEAELLIYFLDEPKVPGTPSELDGASNHYVRIGIVDLSTGRHLWRRRERIDPSWISDTNRGHLAVGLDACRLAHDLRAEG
;
A
#
# COMPACT_ATOMS: atom_id res chain seq x y z
N MET A 1 -82.60 -36.81 -13.96
CA MET A 1 -82.74 -35.76 -15.00
C MET A 1 -81.68 -36.00 -16.06
N GLY A 2 -82.03 -36.72 -17.12
CA GLY A 2 -81.15 -36.90 -18.27
C GLY A 2 -81.38 -35.74 -19.24
N THR A 3 -80.38 -34.88 -19.40
CA THR A 3 -80.36 -33.92 -20.51
C THR A 3 -79.91 -34.65 -21.76
N PHE A 4 -80.91 -35.02 -22.55
CA PHE A 4 -80.83 -35.30 -23.97
C PHE A 4 -80.12 -34.13 -24.68
N LEU A 5 -78.82 -34.28 -24.94
CA LEU A 5 -78.03 -33.35 -25.77
C LEU A 5 -77.85 -33.86 -27.20
N THR A 6 -78.75 -34.74 -27.66
CA THR A 6 -78.76 -35.26 -29.02
C THR A 6 -80.23 -35.47 -29.46
N ASN A 7 -80.55 -35.04 -30.69
CA ASN A 7 -81.87 -35.16 -31.31
C ASN A 7 -81.72 -36.07 -32.55
N ASP A 8 -82.72 -36.91 -32.86
CA ASP A 8 -82.69 -37.88 -33.97
C ASP A 8 -82.51 -37.25 -35.36
N LYS A 9 -82.58 -35.92 -35.46
CA LYS A 9 -82.29 -35.17 -36.69
C LYS A 9 -80.82 -34.74 -36.85
N MET A 10 -79.92 -35.05 -35.90
CA MET A 10 -78.48 -34.75 -36.04
C MET A 10 -77.76 -35.79 -36.89
N SER A 11 -76.79 -35.35 -37.70
CA SER A 11 -75.93 -36.26 -38.45
C SER A 11 -75.09 -37.14 -37.49
N PRO A 12 -74.88 -38.43 -37.81
CA PRO A 12 -74.24 -39.38 -36.90
C PRO A 12 -72.81 -38.95 -36.51
N GLU A 13 -72.10 -38.23 -37.39
CA GLU A 13 -70.76 -37.71 -37.12
C GLU A 13 -70.75 -36.60 -36.06
N LEU A 14 -71.78 -35.73 -36.05
CA LEU A 14 -71.88 -34.66 -35.06
C LEU A 14 -72.24 -35.23 -33.68
N ARG A 15 -73.09 -36.25 -33.66
CA ARG A 15 -73.45 -36.99 -32.44
C ARG A 15 -72.21 -37.65 -31.81
N ALA A 16 -71.39 -38.33 -32.61
CA ALA A 16 -70.15 -38.96 -32.13
C ALA A 16 -69.15 -37.93 -31.57
N ARG A 17 -69.05 -36.73 -32.16
CA ARG A 17 -68.16 -35.68 -31.65
C ARG A 17 -68.65 -35.07 -30.33
N ILE A 18 -69.96 -34.89 -30.17
CA ILE A 18 -70.54 -34.38 -28.93
C ILE A 18 -70.41 -35.43 -27.81
N GLU A 19 -70.67 -36.71 -28.10
CA GLU A 19 -70.43 -37.80 -27.15
C GLU A 19 -68.94 -37.94 -26.79
N ALA A 20 -68.03 -37.76 -27.75
CA ALA A 20 -66.58 -37.76 -27.49
C ALA A 20 -66.11 -36.55 -26.65
N SER A 21 -66.72 -35.38 -26.85
CA SER A 21 -66.36 -34.15 -26.12
C SER A 21 -66.96 -34.10 -24.71
N VAL A 22 -68.13 -34.70 -24.50
CA VAL A 22 -68.81 -34.76 -23.20
C VAL A 22 -68.32 -35.95 -22.36
N SER A 23 -67.84 -37.03 -22.98
CA SER A 23 -67.37 -38.20 -22.25
C SER A 23 -66.05 -38.01 -21.51
N GLY A 24 -65.39 -36.83 -21.60
CA GLY A 24 -64.38 -36.37 -20.64
C GLY A 24 -63.31 -37.40 -20.27
N ARG A 25 -63.03 -38.35 -21.16
CA ARG A 25 -62.25 -39.54 -20.84
C ARG A 25 -60.79 -39.22 -21.09
N HIS A 26 -60.25 -38.32 -20.27
CA HIS A 26 -58.83 -38.38 -19.99
C HIS A 26 -58.58 -39.73 -19.32
N ARG A 27 -58.04 -40.68 -20.09
CA ARG A 27 -57.21 -41.77 -19.58
C ARG A 27 -56.07 -41.14 -18.80
N GLY A 28 -56.35 -40.75 -17.56
CA GLY A 28 -55.33 -40.64 -16.56
C GLY A 28 -55.03 -42.07 -16.17
N ASP A 29 -53.93 -42.64 -16.69
CA ASP A 29 -53.17 -43.63 -15.92
C ASP A 29 -52.64 -42.91 -14.68
N GLY A 30 -53.56 -42.59 -13.78
CA GLY A 30 -53.29 -41.89 -12.55
C GLY A 30 -52.66 -42.89 -11.62
N LEU A 31 -51.37 -42.67 -11.31
CA LEU A 31 -50.64 -43.34 -10.23
C LEU A 31 -51.58 -43.62 -9.05
N ALA A 32 -51.53 -44.85 -8.53
CA ALA A 32 -52.34 -45.27 -7.39
C ALA A 32 -52.24 -44.23 -6.24
N PRO A 33 -53.32 -43.96 -5.48
CA PRO A 33 -53.35 -42.92 -4.45
C PRO A 33 -52.22 -43.07 -3.41
N ALA A 34 -51.80 -44.29 -3.10
CA ALA A 34 -50.65 -44.59 -2.25
C ALA A 34 -49.31 -44.11 -2.85
N LEU A 35 -49.12 -44.27 -4.16
CA LEU A 35 -47.94 -43.77 -4.89
C LEU A 35 -47.89 -42.23 -4.90
N ARG A 36 -49.03 -41.56 -5.05
CA ARG A 36 -49.11 -40.09 -4.96
C ARG A 36 -48.79 -39.58 -3.56
N ALA A 37 -49.28 -40.26 -2.52
CA ALA A 37 -48.95 -39.93 -1.13
C ALA A 37 -47.45 -40.12 -0.83
N GLY A 38 -46.87 -41.23 -1.29
CA GLY A 38 -45.43 -41.49 -1.17
C GLY A 38 -44.58 -40.44 -1.88
N LEU A 39 -44.96 -40.04 -3.10
CA LEU A 39 -44.26 -38.99 -3.85
C LEU A 39 -44.32 -37.63 -3.15
N ARG A 40 -45.47 -37.28 -2.56
CA ARG A 40 -45.62 -36.04 -1.77
C ARG A 40 -44.75 -36.04 -0.52
N LEU A 41 -44.67 -37.16 0.19
CA LEU A 41 -43.79 -37.31 1.35
C LEU A 41 -42.31 -37.15 0.96
N VAL A 42 -41.88 -37.84 -0.10
CA VAL A 42 -40.51 -37.74 -0.61
C VAL A 42 -40.19 -36.30 -1.03
N THR A 43 -41.11 -35.63 -1.74
CA THR A 43 -40.95 -34.24 -2.15
C THR A 43 -40.82 -33.32 -0.94
N LEU A 44 -41.65 -33.50 0.09
CA LEU A 44 -41.59 -32.72 1.32
C LEU A 44 -40.26 -32.94 2.07
N LEU A 45 -39.80 -34.18 2.19
CA LEU A 45 -38.49 -34.49 2.78
C LEU A 45 -37.34 -33.85 1.99
N LEU A 46 -37.42 -33.86 0.66
CA LEU A 46 -36.45 -33.19 -0.21
C LEU A 46 -36.43 -31.68 0.03
N VAL A 47 -37.59 -31.02 0.07
CA VAL A 47 -37.69 -29.58 0.33
C VAL A 47 -37.18 -29.22 1.72
N VAL A 48 -37.55 -29.98 2.75
CA VAL A 48 -37.06 -29.74 4.12
C VAL A 48 -35.55 -29.96 4.20
N GLY A 49 -35.04 -31.01 3.55
CA GLY A 49 -33.61 -31.30 3.47
C GLY A 49 -32.82 -30.19 2.77
N THR A 50 -33.31 -29.69 1.63
CA THR A 50 -32.63 -28.61 0.89
C THR A 50 -32.64 -27.30 1.67
N VAL A 51 -33.78 -26.92 2.28
CA VAL A 51 -33.87 -25.73 3.14
C VAL A 51 -32.92 -25.85 4.34
N GLY A 52 -32.86 -27.03 4.98
CA GLY A 52 -31.92 -27.29 6.08
C GLY A 52 -30.46 -27.14 5.66
N ILE A 53 -30.08 -27.69 4.50
CA ILE A 53 -28.71 -27.56 3.96
C ILE A 53 -28.37 -26.10 3.65
N VAL A 54 -29.29 -25.35 3.03
CA VAL A 54 -29.10 -23.93 2.71
C VAL A 54 -28.93 -23.10 3.99
N ALA A 55 -29.78 -23.32 5.00
CA ALA A 55 -29.69 -22.62 6.29
C ALA A 55 -28.37 -22.90 7.01
N VAL A 56 -27.92 -24.17 7.03
CA VAL A 56 -26.62 -24.53 7.63
C VAL A 56 -25.45 -23.92 6.86
N LYS A 57 -25.48 -23.95 5.52
CA LYS A 57 -24.45 -23.31 4.70
C LYS A 57 -24.40 -21.80 4.93
N TRP A 58 -25.55 -21.14 4.97
CA TRP A 58 -25.65 -19.71 5.23
C TRP A 58 -25.11 -19.35 6.62
N ARG A 59 -25.50 -20.08 7.66
CA ARG A 59 -24.98 -19.88 9.02
C ARG A 59 -23.47 -20.06 9.11
N ARG A 60 -22.92 -21.10 8.46
CA ARG A 60 -21.47 -21.34 8.41
C ARG A 60 -20.76 -20.19 7.68
N GLN A 61 -21.32 -19.69 6.60
CA GLN A 61 -20.76 -18.58 5.85
C GLN A 61 -20.75 -17.28 6.66
N THR A 62 -21.85 -16.96 7.36
CA THR A 62 -21.91 -15.80 8.27
C THR A 62 -20.87 -15.94 9.39
N GLN A 63 -20.79 -17.11 10.03
CA GLN A 63 -19.78 -17.35 11.08
C GLN A 63 -18.34 -17.20 10.57
N GLN A 64 -18.07 -17.63 9.33
CA GLN A 64 -16.75 -17.45 8.72
C GLN A 64 -16.42 -15.97 8.46
N ILE A 65 -17.40 -15.19 8.00
CA ILE A 65 -17.27 -13.74 7.82
C ILE A 65 -16.98 -13.09 9.17
N ASP A 66 -17.82 -13.33 10.18
CA ASP A 66 -17.69 -12.73 11.51
C ASP A 66 -16.32 -13.04 12.14
N GLN A 67 -15.86 -14.29 12.03
CA GLN A 67 -14.54 -14.71 12.52
C GLN A 67 -13.40 -14.02 11.77
N ALA A 68 -13.49 -13.92 10.45
CA ALA A 68 -12.47 -13.26 9.63
C ALA A 68 -12.41 -11.75 9.92
N GLN A 69 -13.56 -11.09 10.04
CA GLN A 69 -13.65 -9.68 10.43
C GLN A 69 -13.06 -9.44 11.82
N ALA A 70 -13.47 -10.24 12.81
CA ALA A 70 -12.97 -10.12 14.18
C ALA A 70 -11.46 -10.34 14.27
N ALA A 71 -10.93 -11.34 13.57
CA ALA A 71 -9.49 -11.60 13.52
C ALA A 71 -8.72 -10.42 12.90
N LEU A 72 -9.20 -9.91 11.76
CA LEU A 72 -8.55 -8.80 11.06
C LEU A 72 -8.58 -7.49 11.87
N LEU A 73 -9.71 -7.19 12.52
CA LEU A 73 -9.82 -6.05 13.45
C LEU A 73 -8.91 -6.20 14.66
N ALA A 74 -8.80 -7.41 15.22
CA ALA A 74 -7.89 -7.68 16.34
C ALA A 74 -6.42 -7.46 15.94
N ASP A 75 -6.03 -7.89 14.74
CA ASP A 75 -4.69 -7.68 14.20
C ASP A 75 -4.41 -6.19 13.94
N LEU A 76 -5.38 -5.47 13.36
CA LEU A 76 -5.29 -4.02 13.18
C LEU A 76 -5.14 -3.29 14.52
N HIS A 77 -5.97 -3.61 15.52
CA HIS A 77 -5.89 -3.00 16.85
C HIS A 77 -4.56 -3.30 17.54
N ARG A 78 -4.08 -4.55 17.47
CA ARG A 78 -2.79 -4.94 18.02
C ARG A 78 -1.65 -4.19 17.35
N GLY A 79 -1.69 -4.06 16.02
CA GLY A 79 -0.69 -3.34 15.24
C GLY A 79 -0.71 -1.83 15.47
N ALA A 80 -1.88 -1.23 15.67
CA ALA A 80 -2.07 0.21 15.88
C ALA A 80 -1.93 0.67 17.34
N ALA A 81 -1.86 -0.27 18.29
CA ALA A 81 -1.89 0.02 19.72
C ALA A 81 -0.74 0.96 20.15
N GLY A 82 -1.13 2.09 20.75
CA GLY A 82 -0.21 3.04 21.39
C GLY A 82 0.36 4.14 20.48
N TRP A 83 0.10 4.13 19.17
CA TRP A 83 0.68 5.14 18.25
C TRP A 83 -0.33 5.77 17.28
N ARG A 84 -1.51 5.17 17.06
CA ARG A 84 -2.55 5.65 16.11
C ARG A 84 -2.78 7.17 16.17
N ASP A 85 -3.04 7.72 17.35
CA ASP A 85 -3.46 9.12 17.50
C ASP A 85 -2.29 10.13 17.32
N GLN A 86 -1.06 9.66 17.43
CA GLN A 86 0.14 10.50 17.36
C GLN A 86 0.67 10.65 15.93
N VAL A 87 0.35 9.71 15.04
CA VAL A 87 0.98 9.60 13.72
C VAL A 87 0.52 10.67 12.76
N ARG A 88 -0.78 10.92 12.71
CA ARG A 88 -1.36 11.89 11.76
C ARG A 88 -0.76 13.29 11.92
N PRO A 89 -0.77 13.91 13.12
CA PRO A 89 -0.14 15.23 13.29
C PRO A 89 1.36 15.21 13.02
N ARG A 90 2.07 14.10 13.31
CA ARG A 90 3.49 13.95 12.97
C ARG A 90 3.73 13.94 11.45
N VAL A 91 2.93 13.19 10.70
CA VAL A 91 3.05 13.15 9.24
C VAL A 91 2.69 14.50 8.61
N GLU A 92 1.67 15.19 9.13
CA GLU A 92 1.35 16.55 8.70
C GLU A 92 2.52 17.54 8.94
N ALA A 93 3.15 17.47 10.12
CA ALA A 93 4.33 18.27 10.44
C ALA A 93 5.51 17.95 9.51
N LEU A 94 5.73 16.67 9.20
CA LEU A 94 6.75 16.21 8.27
C LEU A 94 6.50 16.69 6.84
N ARG A 95 5.26 16.58 6.34
CA ARG A 95 4.87 17.10 5.02
C ARG A 95 5.09 18.61 4.95
N LYS A 96 4.78 19.35 6.01
CA LYS A 96 5.07 20.78 6.12
C LYS A 96 6.58 21.06 6.06
N ALA A 97 7.40 20.29 6.76
CA ALA A 97 8.86 20.41 6.73
C ALA A 97 9.43 20.14 5.33
N LEU A 98 8.95 19.09 4.64
CA LEU A 98 9.36 18.78 3.26
C LEU A 98 8.96 19.86 2.26
N ARG A 99 7.73 20.39 2.37
CA ARG A 99 7.29 21.53 1.55
C ARG A 99 8.17 22.76 1.76
N ALA A 100 8.55 23.04 3.00
CA ALA A 100 9.48 24.13 3.31
C ALA A 100 10.87 23.88 2.71
N ALA A 101 11.40 22.66 2.79
CA ALA A 101 12.67 22.28 2.16
C ALA A 101 12.64 22.37 0.62
N ALA A 102 11.47 22.12 0.01
CA ALA A 102 11.27 22.18 -1.44
C ALA A 102 10.96 23.58 -1.99
N SER A 103 10.69 24.56 -1.12
CA SER A 103 10.33 25.92 -1.49
C SER A 103 11.55 26.84 -1.62
N GLU A 104 11.38 27.96 -2.32
CA GLU A 104 12.34 29.06 -2.38
C GLU A 104 11.96 30.17 -1.38
N PRO A 105 12.90 31.00 -0.89
CA PRO A 105 14.35 30.88 -1.10
C PRO A 105 14.96 29.75 -0.26
N TYR A 106 15.81 28.92 -0.88
CA TYR A 106 16.59 27.91 -0.16
C TYR A 106 17.93 28.49 0.28
N GLY A 107 18.04 28.80 1.58
CA GLY A 107 19.29 29.28 2.20
C GLY A 107 20.03 28.15 2.91
N ASP A 108 21.35 28.22 2.91
CA ASP A 108 22.16 27.30 3.71
C ASP A 108 21.99 27.59 5.20
N THR A 109 21.98 26.55 6.03
CA THR A 109 21.91 26.74 7.48
C THR A 109 22.73 25.63 8.15
N LEU A 110 23.79 26.06 8.82
CA LEU A 110 24.67 25.20 9.59
C LEU A 110 24.54 25.62 11.05
N GLN A 111 23.72 24.87 11.81
CA GLN A 111 23.67 25.00 13.27
C GLN A 111 24.54 23.95 13.97
N ALA A 112 25.17 23.05 13.20
CA ALA A 112 26.06 22.00 13.70
C ALA A 112 27.40 22.57 14.20
N ALA A 113 27.82 22.16 15.39
CA ALA A 113 29.23 22.13 15.75
C ALA A 113 29.90 20.91 15.10
N GLN A 114 31.23 20.94 14.95
CA GLN A 114 31.97 19.76 14.49
C GLN A 114 31.71 18.57 15.44
N GLY A 115 31.36 17.40 14.90
CA GLY A 115 31.03 16.17 15.63
C GLY A 115 29.54 15.90 15.86
N ASP A 116 28.63 16.83 15.55
CA ASP A 116 27.19 16.66 15.78
C ASP A 116 26.54 15.65 14.81
N LEU A 117 27.14 15.43 13.63
CA LEU A 117 26.56 14.57 12.60
C LEU A 117 26.51 13.09 13.03
N ASP A 118 27.56 12.57 13.67
CA ASP A 118 27.57 11.21 14.23
C ASP A 118 26.48 11.03 15.29
N HIS A 119 26.33 12.05 16.15
CA HIS A 119 25.28 12.05 17.18
C HIS A 119 23.88 12.05 16.56
N TRP A 120 23.64 12.83 15.49
CA TRP A 120 22.35 12.85 14.80
C TRP A 120 22.06 11.55 14.07
N LEU A 121 23.03 10.96 13.37
CA LEU A 121 22.84 9.72 12.62
C LEU A 121 22.58 8.50 13.54
N ALA A 122 22.98 8.58 14.80
CA ALA A 122 22.65 7.58 15.81
C ALA A 122 21.18 7.62 16.27
N ARG A 123 20.46 8.74 16.03
CA ARG A 123 19.05 8.90 16.42
C ARG A 123 18.12 8.22 15.41
N PRO A 124 16.94 7.74 15.83
CA PRO A 124 15.90 7.27 14.92
C PRO A 124 15.51 8.34 13.89
N ALA A 125 15.51 7.99 12.60
CA ALA A 125 15.31 8.94 11.53
C ALA A 125 14.39 8.42 10.42
N LEU A 126 13.70 9.31 9.73
CA LEU A 126 13.04 9.05 8.46
C LEU A 126 13.92 9.53 7.31
N TYR A 127 13.98 8.76 6.24
CA TYR A 127 14.65 9.16 5.00
C TYR A 127 13.66 9.33 3.86
N VAL A 128 13.89 10.38 3.08
CA VAL A 128 13.26 10.55 1.78
C VAL A 128 14.23 11.14 0.75
N ARG A 129 14.21 10.59 -0.46
CA ARG A 129 14.85 11.16 -1.64
C ARG A 129 13.86 11.32 -2.77
N GLY A 130 13.96 12.41 -3.52
CA GLY A 130 13.18 12.58 -4.75
C GLY A 130 13.32 13.97 -5.35
N PRO A 131 12.61 14.23 -6.47
CA PRO A 131 12.68 15.52 -7.13
C PRO A 131 12.04 16.60 -6.27
N VAL A 132 12.63 17.80 -6.23
CA VAL A 132 12.16 18.91 -5.39
C VAL A 132 10.71 19.30 -5.72
N GLU A 133 10.30 19.19 -6.99
CA GLU A 133 8.95 19.48 -7.46
C GLU A 133 7.89 18.59 -6.79
N ALA A 134 8.21 17.32 -6.54
CA ALA A 134 7.27 16.37 -5.96
C ALA A 134 6.89 16.70 -4.51
N PHE A 135 7.72 17.48 -3.82
CA PHE A 135 7.48 17.87 -2.43
C PHE A 135 6.91 19.29 -2.30
N ARG A 136 6.71 20.03 -3.40
CA ARG A 136 6.06 21.36 -3.37
C ARG A 136 4.54 21.28 -3.22
N GLY A 137 3.92 20.19 -3.66
CA GLY A 137 2.48 19.97 -3.65
C GLY A 137 2.12 18.51 -3.42
N ASP A 138 0.84 18.17 -3.56
CA ASP A 138 0.35 16.82 -3.26
C ASP A 138 0.44 15.87 -4.47
N ASP A 139 0.45 16.40 -5.71
CA ASP A 139 0.35 15.60 -6.94
C ASP A 139 1.55 14.66 -7.17
N GLY A 140 2.75 15.02 -6.69
CA GLY A 140 3.97 14.21 -6.83
C GLY A 140 4.40 13.50 -5.55
N TYR A 141 3.85 13.89 -4.40
CA TYR A 141 4.37 13.49 -3.08
C TYR A 141 4.34 11.97 -2.88
N THR A 142 3.19 11.35 -3.14
CA THR A 142 2.99 9.91 -2.92
C THR A 142 3.93 9.06 -3.77
N SER A 143 4.15 9.43 -5.04
CA SER A 143 5.09 8.71 -5.91
C SER A 143 6.51 8.86 -5.39
N ALA A 144 6.97 10.09 -5.12
CA ALA A 144 8.33 10.32 -4.66
C ALA A 144 8.63 9.61 -3.33
N VAL A 145 7.69 9.61 -2.39
CA VAL A 145 7.84 8.85 -1.14
C VAL A 145 7.92 7.35 -1.40
N THR A 146 7.10 6.82 -2.31
CA THR A 146 7.07 5.39 -2.63
C THR A 146 8.34 4.93 -3.35
N ASP A 147 8.85 5.74 -4.27
CA ASP A 147 10.06 5.47 -5.05
C ASP A 147 11.34 5.71 -4.23
N SER A 148 11.26 6.54 -3.19
CA SER A 148 12.36 6.81 -2.27
C SER A 148 12.79 5.55 -1.51
N VAL A 149 13.94 5.01 -1.88
CA VAL A 149 14.62 3.91 -1.17
C VAL A 149 15.87 4.42 -0.46
N LYS A 150 16.34 3.70 0.55
CA LYS A 150 17.68 3.95 1.09
C LYS A 150 18.71 3.71 -0.03
N ASP A 151 19.66 4.61 -0.19
CA ASP A 151 20.61 4.60 -1.31
C ASP A 151 22.05 4.86 -0.87
N ALA A 152 22.96 4.99 -1.84
CA ALA A 152 24.37 5.19 -1.58
C ALA A 152 24.69 6.46 -0.77
N PHE A 153 23.84 7.49 -0.82
CA PHE A 153 23.99 8.68 0.03
C PHE A 153 23.96 8.27 1.50
N LEU A 154 22.86 7.63 1.94
CA LEU A 154 22.71 7.19 3.32
C LEU A 154 23.79 6.20 3.74
N TYR A 155 24.11 5.24 2.87
CA TYR A 155 25.12 4.24 3.16
C TYR A 155 26.48 4.90 3.43
N CYS A 156 26.93 5.79 2.55
CA CYS A 156 28.23 6.46 2.68
C CYS A 156 28.23 7.53 3.77
N LEU A 157 27.07 8.08 4.12
CA LEU A 157 26.92 8.97 5.27
C LEU A 157 27.13 8.22 6.59
N ALA A 158 26.64 6.99 6.69
CA ALA A 158 26.80 6.14 7.87
C ALA A 158 28.14 5.38 7.90
N LYS A 159 28.64 4.94 6.74
CA LYS A 159 29.91 4.21 6.57
C LYS A 159 30.74 4.87 5.46
N PRO A 160 31.43 5.98 5.76
CA PRO A 160 32.20 6.70 4.75
C PRO A 160 33.29 5.80 4.16
N PRO A 161 33.53 5.88 2.83
CA PRO A 161 34.65 5.20 2.20
C PRO A 161 35.97 5.77 2.72
N PRO A 162 37.08 5.01 2.63
CA PRO A 162 38.39 5.44 3.13
C PRO A 162 38.97 6.63 2.37
N SER A 163 38.52 6.86 1.13
CA SER A 163 38.91 8.03 0.35
C SER A 163 37.82 8.44 -0.65
N ARG A 164 38.03 9.62 -1.25
CA ARG A 164 37.19 10.21 -2.29
C ARG A 164 37.55 9.74 -3.71
N ASN A 165 38.42 8.75 -3.86
CA ASN A 165 38.77 8.23 -5.19
C ASN A 165 37.62 7.40 -5.79
N GLU A 166 37.55 7.31 -7.12
CA GLU A 166 36.45 6.61 -7.79
C GLU A 166 36.39 5.12 -7.41
N THR A 167 37.53 4.46 -7.25
CA THR A 167 37.60 3.03 -6.90
C THR A 167 36.92 2.73 -5.55
N ASP A 168 37.22 3.50 -4.52
CA ASP A 168 36.67 3.33 -3.18
C ASP A 168 35.18 3.67 -3.14
N LEU A 169 34.77 4.71 -3.89
CA LEU A 169 33.37 5.09 -4.06
C LEU A 169 32.58 3.99 -4.78
N VAL A 170 33.10 3.42 -5.87
CA VAL A 170 32.46 2.30 -6.59
C VAL A 170 32.30 1.10 -5.67
N LEU A 171 33.30 0.76 -4.85
CA LEU A 171 33.19 -0.33 -3.88
C LEU A 171 32.08 -0.06 -2.84
N ALA A 172 31.98 1.17 -2.33
CA ALA A 172 30.94 1.55 -1.38
C ALA A 172 29.53 1.54 -2.01
N VAL A 173 29.37 2.13 -3.20
CA VAL A 173 28.10 2.15 -3.95
C VAL A 173 27.63 0.73 -4.28
N ASN A 174 28.52 -0.13 -4.75
CA ASN A 174 28.19 -1.52 -5.01
C ASN A 174 27.74 -2.26 -3.75
N ARG A 175 28.34 -1.99 -2.59
CA ARG A 175 27.87 -2.55 -1.31
C ARG A 175 26.49 -2.03 -0.94
N ALA A 176 26.24 -0.74 -1.11
CA ALA A 176 24.94 -0.12 -0.81
C ALA A 176 23.81 -0.78 -1.62
N TYR A 177 24.02 -1.02 -2.92
CA TYR A 177 22.99 -1.59 -3.80
C TYR A 177 22.93 -3.12 -3.81
N LYS A 178 23.99 -3.82 -3.40
CA LYS A 178 24.00 -5.30 -3.43
C LYS A 178 23.07 -5.88 -2.36
N ARG A 179 21.86 -6.27 -2.81
CA ARG A 179 20.81 -6.98 -2.05
C ARG A 179 20.23 -6.23 -0.85
N GLY A 180 20.49 -4.93 -0.69
CA GLY A 180 19.91 -4.09 0.37
C GLY A 180 20.35 -4.40 1.81
N ALA A 181 20.85 -5.60 2.10
CA ALA A 181 21.19 -6.01 3.47
C ALA A 181 22.29 -5.13 4.10
N ALA A 182 23.30 -4.74 3.31
CA ALA A 182 24.41 -3.93 3.81
C ALA A 182 23.99 -2.50 4.19
N ILE A 183 23.03 -1.93 3.45
CA ILE A 183 22.50 -0.60 3.78
C ILE A 183 21.57 -0.64 4.99
N GLU A 184 20.75 -1.68 5.13
CA GLU A 184 19.94 -1.87 6.33
C GLU A 184 20.82 -2.07 7.58
N GLU A 185 21.89 -2.86 7.49
CA GLU A 185 22.85 -3.05 8.59
C GLU A 185 23.62 -1.76 8.92
N ALA A 186 23.94 -0.94 7.91
CA ALA A 186 24.61 0.34 8.12
C ALA A 186 23.69 1.43 8.68
N THR A 187 22.37 1.30 8.49
CA THR A 187 21.39 2.33 8.86
C THR A 187 20.19 1.75 9.64
N PRO A 188 20.43 1.04 10.76
CA PRO A 188 19.38 0.30 11.47
C PRO A 188 18.32 1.20 12.10
N THR A 189 18.67 2.44 12.41
CA THR A 189 17.79 3.47 13.01
C THR A 189 17.08 4.34 11.98
N VAL A 190 17.42 4.20 10.69
CA VAL A 190 16.81 4.98 9.62
C VAL A 190 15.67 4.16 9.02
N HIS A 191 14.49 4.73 8.91
CA HIS A 191 13.33 4.14 8.27
C HIS A 191 12.93 4.91 7.02
N ARG A 192 12.26 4.26 6.07
CA ARG A 192 11.75 4.99 4.89
C ARG A 192 10.51 5.75 5.31
N LEU A 193 10.37 6.99 4.81
CA LEU A 193 9.12 7.74 4.98
C LEU A 193 7.90 6.98 4.42
N HIS A 194 8.10 6.19 3.38
CA HIS A 194 7.07 5.31 2.82
C HIS A 194 6.47 4.34 3.84
N ASP A 195 7.28 3.78 4.75
CA ASP A 195 6.80 2.80 5.73
C ASP A 195 5.76 3.44 6.65
N LEU A 196 5.94 4.72 7.01
CA LEU A 196 5.01 5.49 7.82
C LEU A 196 3.77 5.92 7.03
N GLU A 197 3.97 6.49 5.84
CA GLU A 197 2.90 6.99 4.97
C GLU A 197 1.95 5.87 4.52
N ARG A 198 2.47 4.68 4.25
CA ARG A 198 1.67 3.52 3.85
C ARG A 198 0.70 3.05 4.94
N ALA A 199 1.05 3.23 6.21
CA ALA A 199 0.19 2.79 7.31
C ALA A 199 -0.95 3.78 7.61
N LEU A 200 -0.82 5.06 7.22
CA LEU A 200 -1.79 6.09 7.55
C LEU A 200 -3.25 5.75 7.18
N PRO A 201 -3.56 5.29 5.95
CA PRO A 201 -4.94 4.96 5.58
C PRO A 201 -5.51 3.83 6.43
N LEU A 202 -4.68 2.89 6.88
CA LEU A 202 -5.11 1.74 7.69
C LEU A 202 -5.43 2.13 9.14
N LEU A 203 -4.83 3.23 9.61
CA LEU A 203 -5.07 3.77 10.94
C LEU A 203 -6.35 4.63 10.99
N ASP A 204 -6.92 4.96 9.84
CA ASP A 204 -8.17 5.72 9.75
C ASP A 204 -9.36 4.86 10.24
N PRO A 205 -10.30 5.42 11.02
CA PRO A 205 -11.52 4.71 11.40
C PRO A 205 -12.28 4.13 10.20
N ALA A 206 -12.25 4.79 9.04
CA ALA A 206 -12.90 4.32 7.83
C ALA A 206 -12.37 2.95 7.34
N PHE A 207 -11.10 2.62 7.63
CA PHE A 207 -10.55 1.30 7.28
C PHE A 207 -11.14 0.19 8.17
N ALA A 208 -11.34 0.48 9.46
CA ALA A 208 -12.02 -0.46 10.36
C ALA A 208 -13.48 -0.68 9.96
N ASP A 209 -14.16 0.37 9.47
CA ASP A 209 -15.52 0.27 8.95
C ASP A 209 -15.57 -0.59 7.67
N GLN A 210 -14.61 -0.40 6.75
CA GLN A 210 -14.47 -1.27 5.57
C GLN A 210 -14.33 -2.75 5.94
N ILE A 211 -13.61 -3.08 7.02
CA ILE A 211 -13.48 -4.47 7.49
C ILE A 211 -14.84 -5.00 7.98
N ARG A 212 -15.60 -4.22 8.75
CA ARG A 212 -16.90 -4.65 9.29
C ARG A 212 -17.94 -4.88 8.20
N ASP A 213 -17.85 -4.14 7.10
CA ASP A 213 -18.82 -4.22 6.01
C ASP A 213 -18.41 -5.20 4.89
N ALA A 214 -17.17 -5.71 4.92
CA ALA A 214 -16.62 -6.53 3.84
C ALA A 214 -17.09 -8.00 3.86
N ALA A 215 -17.35 -8.53 2.66
CA ALA A 215 -17.53 -9.96 2.40
C ALA A 215 -16.19 -10.69 2.27
N LEU A 216 -16.20 -12.04 2.29
CA LEU A 216 -14.98 -12.87 2.31
C LEU A 216 -13.91 -12.52 1.24
N PRO A 217 -14.24 -12.28 -0.05
CA PRO A 217 -13.22 -11.92 -1.04
C PRO A 217 -12.52 -10.60 -0.69
N ARG A 218 -13.29 -9.58 -0.29
CA ARG A 218 -12.75 -8.28 0.11
C ARG A 218 -11.96 -8.35 1.41
N LEU A 219 -12.34 -9.22 2.35
CA LEU A 219 -11.57 -9.44 3.58
C LEU A 219 -10.17 -10.01 3.30
N ALA A 220 -10.03 -10.86 2.29
CA ALA A 220 -8.72 -11.38 1.89
C ALA A 220 -7.83 -10.25 1.32
N GLU A 221 -8.40 -9.36 0.51
CA GLU A 221 -7.70 -8.18 0.00
C GLU A 221 -7.29 -7.22 1.12
N LEU A 222 -8.21 -6.87 2.03
CA LEU A 222 -7.94 -6.00 3.18
C LEU A 222 -6.88 -6.59 4.11
N ARG A 223 -6.86 -7.92 4.28
CA ARG A 223 -5.81 -8.62 5.02
C ARG A 223 -4.47 -8.48 4.32
N GLN A 224 -4.42 -8.66 3.01
CA GLN A 224 -3.19 -8.45 2.24
C GLN A 224 -2.71 -7.00 2.33
N GLU A 225 -3.61 -6.01 2.24
CA GLU A 225 -3.29 -4.59 2.44
C GLU A 225 -2.64 -4.35 3.81
N LEU A 226 -3.22 -4.92 4.89
CA LEU A 226 -2.69 -4.83 6.25
C LEU A 226 -1.31 -5.50 6.41
N GLU A 227 -1.14 -6.70 5.87
CA GLU A 227 0.11 -7.46 5.93
C GLU A 227 1.24 -6.73 5.19
N GLN A 228 0.96 -6.23 3.99
CA GLN A 228 1.96 -5.53 3.20
C GLN A 228 2.36 -4.17 3.79
N ALA A 229 1.47 -3.50 4.53
CA ALA A 229 1.79 -2.25 5.21
C ALA A 229 2.81 -2.41 6.35
N GLN A 230 3.03 -3.63 6.84
CA GLN A 230 4.05 -3.94 7.84
C GLN A 230 4.00 -2.97 9.04
N LEU A 231 2.86 -2.94 9.74
CA LEU A 231 2.59 -1.96 10.82
C LEU A 231 3.68 -1.89 11.91
N SER A 232 4.45 -2.96 12.13
CA SER A 232 5.61 -2.93 13.03
C SER A 232 6.71 -1.99 12.55
N ARG A 233 7.00 -1.97 11.24
CA ARG A 233 7.96 -1.02 10.63
C ARG A 233 7.42 0.39 10.65
N ALA A 234 6.13 0.56 10.34
CA ALA A 234 5.49 1.87 10.40
C ALA A 234 5.50 2.45 11.82
N LYS A 235 5.30 1.60 12.85
CA LYS A 235 5.42 2.00 14.25
C LYS A 235 6.85 2.45 14.58
N ALA A 236 7.88 1.68 14.22
CA ALA A 236 9.27 2.09 14.42
C ALA A 236 9.60 3.39 13.67
N ALA A 237 9.13 3.53 12.42
CA ALA A 237 9.26 4.75 11.63
C ALA A 237 8.54 5.95 12.28
N SER A 238 7.40 5.71 12.96
CA SER A 238 6.67 6.76 13.67
C SER A 238 7.40 7.30 14.88
N GLU A 239 8.33 6.52 15.46
CA GLU A 239 9.17 6.89 16.60
C GLU A 239 10.40 7.72 16.16
N ALA A 240 10.58 7.96 14.86
CA ALA A 240 11.65 8.79 14.34
C ALA A 240 11.66 10.20 14.98
N GLU A 241 12.86 10.64 15.30
CA GLU A 241 13.13 11.96 15.86
C GLU A 241 13.65 12.93 14.81
N LEU A 242 14.22 12.40 13.73
CA LEU A 242 14.81 13.17 12.64
C LEU A 242 14.15 12.89 11.30
N LEU A 243 14.19 13.85 10.41
CA LEU A 243 13.96 13.68 8.98
C LEU A 243 15.24 14.04 8.22
N ILE A 244 15.75 13.09 7.45
CA ILE A 244 16.84 13.27 6.50
C ILE A 244 16.21 13.33 5.11
N TYR A 245 16.45 14.42 4.38
CA TYR A 245 15.97 14.55 3.02
C TYR A 245 17.13 14.76 2.04
N PHE A 246 16.96 14.25 0.82
CA PHE A 246 17.81 14.49 -0.34
C PHE A 246 16.90 14.86 -1.52
N LEU A 247 16.83 16.13 -1.89
CA LEU A 247 15.94 16.59 -2.96
C LEU A 247 16.74 17.00 -4.18
N ASP A 248 16.52 16.32 -5.30
CA ASP A 248 17.16 16.61 -6.57
C ASP A 248 16.46 17.80 -7.26
N GLU A 249 17.21 18.84 -7.65
CA GLU A 249 16.70 19.99 -8.41
C GLU A 249 16.75 19.74 -9.91
N PRO A 250 15.92 20.45 -10.71
CA PRO A 250 15.92 20.25 -12.14
C PRO A 250 17.19 20.81 -12.77
N LYS A 251 17.71 20.07 -13.76
CA LYS A 251 18.90 20.46 -14.54
C LYS A 251 18.70 21.80 -15.25
N VAL A 252 17.47 22.06 -15.69
CA VAL A 252 17.05 23.29 -16.36
C VAL A 252 15.85 23.87 -15.59
N PRO A 253 15.85 25.18 -15.26
CA PRO A 253 14.70 25.80 -14.62
C PRO A 253 13.41 25.58 -15.44
N GLY A 254 12.37 25.05 -14.80
CA GLY A 254 11.08 24.79 -15.41
C GLY A 254 10.92 23.43 -16.10
N THR A 255 11.95 22.57 -16.11
CA THR A 255 11.80 21.16 -16.52
C THR A 255 11.62 20.25 -15.30
N PRO A 256 11.05 19.04 -15.47
CA PRO A 256 11.09 18.02 -14.42
C PRO A 256 12.54 17.67 -14.04
N SER A 257 12.74 17.33 -12.77
CA SER A 257 14.02 16.82 -12.29
C SER A 257 14.24 15.38 -12.76
N GLU A 258 15.41 15.10 -13.32
CA GLU A 258 15.83 13.75 -13.73
C GLU A 258 16.79 13.19 -12.69
N LEU A 259 16.50 12.00 -12.17
CA LEU A 259 17.32 11.31 -11.16
C LEU A 259 18.43 10.45 -11.78
N ASP A 260 18.96 10.82 -12.94
CA ASP A 260 19.96 10.02 -13.65
C ASP A 260 21.39 10.20 -13.12
N GLY A 261 21.63 11.29 -12.36
CA GLY A 261 22.94 11.65 -11.82
C GLY A 261 24.00 11.95 -12.88
N ALA A 262 23.69 11.84 -14.17
CA ALA A 262 24.67 11.87 -15.26
C ALA A 262 24.88 13.28 -15.83
N SER A 263 24.17 14.28 -15.30
CA SER A 263 24.34 15.69 -15.69
C SER A 263 24.49 16.60 -14.48
N ASN A 264 25.06 17.78 -14.69
CA ASN A 264 25.15 18.82 -13.68
C ASN A 264 23.76 19.25 -13.20
N HIS A 265 23.56 19.27 -11.90
CA HIS A 265 22.35 19.77 -11.25
C HIS A 265 22.66 20.15 -9.80
N TYR A 266 21.68 20.73 -9.11
CA TYR A 266 21.77 21.01 -7.68
C TYR A 266 20.97 19.99 -6.89
N VAL A 267 21.36 19.76 -5.65
CA VAL A 267 20.61 18.96 -4.70
C VAL A 267 20.45 19.73 -3.40
N ARG A 268 19.33 19.51 -2.72
CA ARG A 268 19.04 20.07 -1.39
C ARG A 268 19.07 18.94 -0.40
N ILE A 269 19.92 19.06 0.60
CA ILE A 269 20.05 18.03 1.63
C ILE A 269 19.86 18.70 2.98
N GLY A 270 19.22 17.99 3.90
CA GLY A 270 19.07 18.49 5.25
C GLY A 270 18.62 17.45 6.25
N ILE A 271 18.79 17.81 7.51
CA ILE A 271 18.37 17.08 8.69
C ILE A 271 17.46 18.01 9.49
N VAL A 272 16.23 17.57 9.75
CA VAL A 272 15.22 18.28 10.52
C VAL A 272 14.96 17.53 11.81
N ASP A 273 14.95 18.23 12.94
CA ASP A 273 14.45 17.68 14.19
C ASP A 273 12.91 17.72 14.18
N LEU A 274 12.28 16.56 14.23
CA LEU A 274 10.82 16.41 14.11
C LEU A 274 10.07 16.87 15.36
N SER A 275 10.73 16.96 16.52
CA SER A 275 10.10 17.45 17.75
C SER A 275 9.94 18.97 17.74
N THR A 276 10.90 19.68 17.13
CA THR A 276 10.93 21.14 17.09
C THR A 276 10.58 21.72 15.71
N GLY A 277 10.61 20.90 14.66
CA GLY A 277 10.48 21.34 13.26
C GLY A 277 11.66 22.18 12.77
N ARG A 278 12.77 22.22 13.51
CA ARG A 278 13.94 23.02 13.15
C ARG A 278 14.89 22.24 12.25
N HIS A 279 15.43 22.91 11.23
CA HIS A 279 16.57 22.39 10.49
C HIS A 279 17.80 22.43 11.40
N LEU A 280 18.35 21.25 11.70
CA LEU A 280 19.64 21.10 12.38
C LEU A 280 20.78 21.40 11.41
N TRP A 281 20.59 20.97 10.16
CA TRP A 281 21.55 21.13 9.09
C TRP A 281 20.81 21.16 7.76
N ARG A 282 21.18 22.07 6.85
CA ARG A 282 20.72 22.06 5.46
C ARG A 282 21.71 22.75 4.54
N ARG A 283 21.87 22.20 3.33
CA ARG A 283 22.71 22.75 2.28
C ARG A 283 22.13 22.55 0.89
N ARG A 284 22.54 23.43 -0.02
CA ARG A 284 22.35 23.27 -1.46
C ARG A 284 23.69 23.02 -2.13
N GLU A 285 23.85 21.85 -2.71
CA GLU A 285 25.13 21.38 -3.23
C GLU A 285 25.05 21.14 -4.74
N ARG A 286 26.13 21.47 -5.45
CA ARG A 286 26.23 21.22 -6.89
C ARG A 286 26.77 19.83 -7.13
N ILE A 287 26.01 19.02 -7.86
CA ILE A 287 26.46 17.74 -8.39
C ILE A 287 27.11 17.97 -9.76
N ASP A 288 28.30 17.44 -9.95
CA ASP A 288 29.07 17.52 -11.18
C ASP A 288 29.70 16.16 -11.48
N PRO A 289 29.12 15.33 -12.36
CA PRO A 289 29.59 13.96 -12.62
C PRO A 289 30.84 13.91 -13.50
N SER A 290 31.48 15.05 -13.82
CA SER A 290 32.63 15.09 -14.73
C SER A 290 33.83 14.27 -14.22
N TRP A 291 33.89 13.98 -12.92
CA TRP A 291 34.93 13.18 -12.29
C TRP A 291 34.75 11.66 -12.46
N ILE A 292 33.56 11.21 -12.86
CA ILE A 292 33.23 9.79 -13.00
C ILE A 292 33.70 9.30 -14.36
N SER A 293 34.42 8.18 -14.38
CA SER A 293 34.84 7.54 -15.62
C SER A 293 33.65 7.17 -16.52
N ASP A 294 33.85 7.22 -17.84
CA ASP A 294 32.79 6.90 -18.81
C ASP A 294 32.20 5.50 -18.60
N THR A 295 33.04 4.54 -18.16
CA THR A 295 32.63 3.17 -17.83
C THR A 295 31.57 3.13 -16.73
N ASN A 296 31.69 3.95 -15.69
CA ASN A 296 30.79 3.93 -14.54
C ASN A 296 29.64 4.93 -14.66
N ARG A 297 29.82 6.01 -15.44
CA ARG A 297 28.88 7.13 -15.52
C ARG A 297 27.47 6.70 -15.94
N GLY A 298 27.35 5.78 -16.88
CA GLY A 298 26.03 5.34 -17.38
C GLY A 298 25.17 4.55 -16.38
N HIS A 299 25.78 3.95 -15.36
CA HIS A 299 25.08 3.01 -14.46
C HIS A 299 25.18 3.36 -12.97
N LEU A 300 26.22 4.08 -12.56
CA LEU A 300 26.52 4.35 -11.15
C LEU A 300 26.57 5.84 -10.81
N ALA A 301 26.36 6.76 -11.75
CA ALA A 301 26.51 8.19 -11.50
C ALA A 301 25.72 8.68 -10.29
N VAL A 302 24.43 8.37 -10.22
CA VAL A 302 23.56 8.68 -9.06
C VAL A 302 24.17 8.24 -7.74
N GLY A 303 24.64 6.99 -7.67
CA GLY A 303 25.19 6.44 -6.45
C GLY A 303 26.55 7.03 -6.10
N LEU A 304 27.39 7.23 -7.11
CA LEU A 304 28.74 7.76 -6.95
C LEU A 304 28.75 9.22 -6.51
N ASP A 305 27.96 10.08 -7.16
CA ASP A 305 27.83 11.47 -6.77
C ASP A 305 27.22 11.60 -5.37
N ALA A 306 26.20 10.81 -5.06
CA ALA A 306 25.57 10.86 -3.76
C ALA A 306 26.49 10.32 -2.64
N CYS A 307 27.26 9.27 -2.91
CA CYS A 307 28.26 8.74 -1.97
C CYS A 307 29.43 9.71 -1.77
N ARG A 308 29.92 10.34 -2.84
CA ARG A 308 30.97 11.36 -2.79
C ARG A 308 30.51 12.56 -1.97
N LEU A 309 29.28 13.03 -2.21
CA LEU A 309 28.69 14.11 -1.44
C LEU A 309 28.59 13.75 0.04
N ALA A 310 28.10 12.55 0.37
CA ALA A 310 28.07 12.08 1.75
C ALA A 310 29.47 12.06 2.40
N HIS A 311 30.50 11.63 1.68
CA HIS A 311 31.89 11.69 2.15
C HIS A 311 32.36 13.13 2.40
N ASP A 312 32.05 14.06 1.49
CA ASP A 312 32.41 15.48 1.64
C ASP A 312 31.72 16.09 2.87
N LEU A 313 30.44 15.78 3.08
CA LEU A 313 29.69 16.21 4.27
C LEU A 313 30.28 15.66 5.58
N ARG A 314 30.78 14.43 5.56
CA ARG A 314 31.48 13.78 6.70
C ARG A 314 32.83 14.39 7.01
N ALA A 315 33.49 15.01 6.03
CA ALA A 315 34.79 15.65 6.24
C ALA A 315 34.66 17.05 6.85
N GLU A 316 33.50 17.69 6.68
CA GLU A 316 33.23 19.06 7.13
C GLU A 316 32.53 19.14 8.48
N GLY A 317 31.72 18.14 8.84
CA GLY A 317 31.04 18.01 10.12
C GLY A 317 31.80 17.15 11.10
#